data_AF-A0A7C5XP38-F1
#
_entry.id   AF-A0A7C5XP38-F1
#
_cell.length_a   1.000
_cell.length_b   1.000
_cell.length_c   1.000
_cell.angle_alpha   90.00
_cell.angle_beta   90.00
_cell.angle_gamma   90.00
#
_symmetry.space_group_name_H-M   'P 1'
#
loop_
_entity.id
_entity.type
_entity.pdbx_description
1 polymer ?
#
loop_
_entity_poly.entity_id
_entity_poly.type
_entity_poly.pdbx_seq_one_letter_code
_entity_poly.pdbx_strand_id
1 'polypeptide(L)'
;GQGRTYFSEHLSRDDRALLLSISLPWNSKGYNVKWRSNAKEAKLEELREELSRLALRYDNEDFRDQGEDFSIVVLSLTDKLMLDEVRNAVVRTSRFHHMMKMSDSVLADKLDEGGVDPSSALRSLISDSMEIDHVKAPYQRVNLRAGRPIVFDTDGKDYYLVLRRDLRPGGTLDAVGKPIEEGDYDEFHLSSRAWYGVHVYRSSDGTVKGVMVNVSTPAELLKGRVRYLDLEVDLAYSDGVTRVVDENELEAKRVYLGETLVCKAKEAVELAKSRLEANDWEGLIEEMGVGDFKSKYG
;
A
#
# COMPACT_ATOMS: atom_id res chain seq x y z
N GLY A 1 33.88 7.29 -4.14
CA GLY A 1 32.56 7.94 -3.99
C GLY A 1 32.63 9.40 -4.39
N GLN A 2 31.60 10.20 -4.08
CA GLN A 2 31.52 11.64 -4.41
C GLN A 2 32.02 12.55 -3.27
N GLY A 3 32.54 11.98 -2.17
CA GLY A 3 33.01 12.77 -1.03
C GLY A 3 31.90 13.40 -0.20
N ARG A 4 30.75 12.73 -0.02
CA ARG A 4 29.55 13.31 0.63
C ARG A 4 29.26 12.69 2.00
N THR A 5 28.78 13.52 2.94
CA THR A 5 28.28 13.07 4.24
C THR A 5 26.76 13.11 4.31
N TYR A 6 26.15 12.04 4.83
CA TYR A 6 24.71 11.90 5.05
C TYR A 6 24.43 11.68 6.54
N PHE A 7 23.28 12.16 7.02
CA PHE A 7 22.89 12.08 8.42
C PHE A 7 21.48 11.48 8.56
N SER A 8 21.27 10.67 9.60
CA SER A 8 19.93 10.29 10.04
C SER A 8 19.13 11.52 10.50
N GLU A 9 17.81 11.49 10.27
CA GLU A 9 16.88 12.59 10.60
C GLU A 9 16.85 12.92 12.09
N HIS A 10 17.12 11.93 12.95
CA HIS A 10 17.07 12.04 14.42
C HIS A 10 18.33 12.63 15.08
N LEU A 11 19.31 13.08 14.29
CA LEU A 11 20.51 13.78 14.79
C LEU A 11 20.26 15.29 14.87
N SER A 12 20.62 15.90 16.01
CA SER A 12 20.50 17.35 16.20
C SER A 12 21.47 18.12 15.29
N ARG A 13 21.32 19.45 15.20
CA ARG A 13 22.23 20.28 14.39
C ARG A 13 23.67 20.21 14.92
N ASP A 14 23.86 20.16 16.24
CA ASP A 14 25.17 20.14 16.87
C ASP A 14 25.85 18.77 16.66
N ASP A 15 25.09 17.67 16.78
CA ASP A 15 25.59 16.32 16.46
C ASP A 15 26.07 16.26 15.00
N ARG A 16 25.28 16.82 14.07
CA ARG A 16 25.64 16.82 12.64
C ARG A 16 26.91 17.63 12.38
N ALA A 17 27.09 18.77 13.04
CA ALA A 17 28.28 19.60 12.89
C ALA A 17 29.54 18.86 13.37
N LEU A 18 29.46 18.22 14.55
CA LEU A 18 30.54 17.41 15.08
C LEU A 18 30.87 16.24 14.17
N LEU A 19 29.86 15.45 13.78
CA LEU A 19 30.04 14.28 12.92
C LEU A 19 30.54 14.64 11.52
N LEU A 20 30.12 15.80 10.98
CA LEU A 20 30.66 16.33 9.72
C LEU A 20 32.17 16.56 9.83
N SER A 21 32.65 17.15 10.93
CA SER A 21 34.08 17.42 11.13
C SER A 21 34.93 16.14 11.07
N ILE A 22 34.38 15.02 11.52
CA ILE A 22 35.01 13.69 11.48
C ILE A 22 35.03 13.16 10.04
N SER A 23 34.00 13.43 9.24
CA SER A 23 33.89 12.95 7.85
C SER A 23 34.74 13.74 6.86
N LEU A 24 35.02 15.02 7.09
CA LEU A 24 35.72 15.88 6.13
C LEU A 24 37.07 15.30 5.61
N PRO A 25 37.95 14.72 6.45
CA PRO A 25 39.19 14.10 5.98
C PRO A 25 38.99 12.86 5.10
N TRP A 26 37.84 12.20 5.20
CA TRP A 26 37.48 11.04 4.37
C TRP A 26 36.78 11.47 3.08
N ASN A 27 35.94 12.50 3.16
CA ASN A 27 35.28 13.10 2.01
C ASN A 27 36.31 13.63 1.01
N SER A 28 37.39 14.26 1.48
CA SER A 28 38.48 14.74 0.61
C SER A 28 39.22 13.62 -0.12
N LYS A 29 39.20 12.39 0.42
CA LYS A 29 39.71 11.17 -0.22
C LYS A 29 38.67 10.49 -1.11
N GLY A 30 37.49 11.08 -1.27
CA GLY A 30 36.41 10.57 -2.12
C GLY A 30 35.46 9.58 -1.45
N TYR A 31 35.59 9.31 -0.14
CA TYR A 31 34.63 8.43 0.55
C TYR A 31 33.31 9.15 0.80
N ASN A 32 32.21 8.41 0.69
CA ASN A 32 30.92 8.86 1.19
C ASN A 32 30.74 8.30 2.60
N VAL A 33 30.29 9.14 3.55
CA VAL A 33 30.08 8.75 4.95
C VAL A 33 28.61 8.92 5.32
N LYS A 34 27.98 7.91 5.93
CA LYS A 34 26.59 8.01 6.45
C LYS A 34 26.57 7.76 7.95
N TRP A 35 26.15 8.76 8.73
CA TRP A 35 25.99 8.66 10.17
C TRP A 35 24.57 8.23 10.56
N ARG A 36 24.49 7.19 11.41
CA ARG A 36 23.24 6.70 12.01
C ARG A 36 22.90 7.47 13.28
N SER A 37 21.66 7.39 13.74
CA SER A 37 21.17 8.12 14.92
C SER A 37 21.87 7.76 16.22
N ASN A 38 22.44 6.55 16.33
CA ASN A 38 23.20 6.08 17.49
C ASN A 38 24.63 6.64 17.57
N ALA A 39 25.13 7.31 16.51
CA ALA A 39 26.48 7.87 16.50
C ALA A 39 26.69 8.95 17.58
N LYS A 40 25.62 9.61 18.03
CA LYS A 40 25.65 10.61 19.11
C LYS A 40 26.00 10.04 20.49
N GLU A 41 25.82 8.73 20.68
CA GLU A 41 26.08 8.05 21.96
C GLU A 41 27.53 7.51 22.04
N ALA A 42 28.25 7.51 20.92
CA ALA A 42 29.61 6.99 20.83
C ALA A 42 30.66 8.08 21.07
N LYS A 43 31.85 7.68 21.55
CA LYS A 43 32.95 8.64 21.77
C LYS A 43 33.58 9.07 20.44
N LEU A 44 34.15 10.26 20.41
CA LEU A 44 34.76 10.83 19.20
C LEU A 44 35.87 9.94 18.63
N GLU A 45 36.67 9.35 19.51
CA GLU A 45 37.76 8.43 19.17
C GLU A 45 37.23 7.14 18.53
N GLU A 46 36.17 6.56 19.11
CA GLU A 46 35.52 5.35 18.60
C GLU A 46 34.99 5.58 17.17
N LEU A 47 34.34 6.72 16.94
CA LEU A 47 33.81 7.11 15.62
C LEU A 47 34.93 7.29 14.57
N ARG A 48 36.09 7.83 14.98
CA ARG A 48 37.26 7.99 14.09
C ARG A 48 37.90 6.65 13.74
N GLU A 49 38.06 5.79 14.73
CA GLU A 49 38.59 4.44 14.54
C GLU A 49 37.67 3.60 13.66
N GLU A 50 36.35 3.71 13.87
CA GLU A 50 35.36 3.01 13.06
C GLU A 50 35.43 3.45 11.59
N LEU A 51 35.47 4.74 11.30
CA LEU A 51 35.64 5.22 9.92
C LEU A 51 36.96 4.75 9.28
N SER A 52 38.05 4.74 10.05
CA SER A 52 39.34 4.24 9.58
C SER A 52 39.28 2.76 9.21
N ARG A 53 38.64 1.96 10.06
CA ARG A 53 38.41 0.53 9.84
C ARG A 53 37.51 0.30 8.63
N LEU A 54 36.43 1.06 8.49
CA LEU A 54 35.50 0.95 7.36
C LEU A 54 36.15 1.32 6.04
N ALA A 55 36.98 2.37 6.00
CA ALA A 55 37.72 2.76 4.80
C ALA A 55 38.73 1.68 4.40
N LEU A 56 39.50 1.15 5.35
CA LEU A 56 40.44 0.05 5.09
C LEU A 56 39.71 -1.20 4.58
N ARG A 57 38.54 -1.52 5.12
CA ARG A 57 37.72 -2.63 4.63
C ARG A 57 37.20 -2.38 3.23
N TYR A 58 36.69 -1.18 2.95
CA TYR A 58 36.20 -0.80 1.63
C TYR A 58 37.31 -0.91 0.57
N ASP A 59 38.51 -0.41 0.88
CA ASP A 59 39.66 -0.47 -0.03
C ASP A 59 40.15 -1.89 -0.30
N ASN A 60 39.97 -2.80 0.66
CA ASN A 60 40.32 -4.22 0.54
C ASN A 60 39.16 -5.10 0.04
N GLU A 61 38.06 -4.49 -0.42
CA GLU A 61 36.84 -5.19 -0.85
C GLU A 61 36.28 -6.21 0.18
N ASP A 62 36.53 -5.97 1.48
CA ASP A 62 36.16 -6.90 2.56
C ASP A 62 34.78 -6.58 3.16
N PHE A 63 33.75 -7.10 2.50
CA PHE A 63 32.33 -6.90 2.84
C PHE A 63 31.71 -8.02 3.67
N ARG A 64 32.49 -9.01 4.11
CA ARG A 64 31.99 -10.24 4.76
C ARG A 64 31.14 -9.99 6.02
N ASP A 65 31.39 -8.87 6.71
CA ASP A 65 30.67 -8.44 7.92
C ASP A 65 30.02 -7.05 7.75
N GLN A 66 29.49 -6.71 6.56
CA GLN A 66 28.73 -5.45 6.39
C GLN A 66 27.22 -5.69 6.43
N GLY A 67 26.62 -5.31 7.55
CA GLY A 67 25.18 -5.10 7.69
C GLY A 67 24.37 -6.38 7.84
N GLU A 68 23.32 -6.30 8.65
CA GLU A 68 22.20 -7.22 8.50
C GLU A 68 21.39 -6.73 7.31
N ASP A 69 21.13 -7.61 6.35
CA ASP A 69 20.08 -7.37 5.35
C ASP A 69 18.74 -7.39 6.09
N PHE A 70 18.19 -6.20 6.35
CA PHE A 70 16.83 -6.08 6.86
C PHE A 70 15.90 -5.89 5.67
N SER A 71 14.94 -6.79 5.53
CA SER A 71 13.83 -6.65 4.58
C SER A 71 12.60 -6.16 5.33
N ILE A 72 11.98 -5.09 4.84
CA ILE A 72 10.66 -4.69 5.32
C ILE A 72 9.65 -5.53 4.55
N VAL A 73 8.93 -6.40 5.25
CA VAL A 73 7.84 -7.19 4.67
C VAL A 73 6.52 -6.48 4.99
N VAL A 74 5.76 -6.15 3.94
CA VAL A 74 4.40 -5.65 4.09
C VAL A 74 3.46 -6.85 4.16
N LEU A 75 2.90 -7.12 5.34
CA LEU A 75 1.83 -8.10 5.46
C LEU A 75 0.56 -7.51 4.82
N SER A 76 -0.05 -8.24 3.90
CA SER A 76 -1.33 -7.92 3.26
C SER A 76 -2.52 -8.27 4.16
N LEU A 77 -3.75 -8.02 3.70
CA LEU A 77 -4.95 -8.52 4.39
C LEU A 77 -4.95 -10.05 4.49
N THR A 78 -4.64 -10.73 3.39
CA THR A 78 -4.66 -12.20 3.33
C THR A 78 -3.66 -12.83 4.28
N ASP A 79 -2.48 -12.22 4.46
CA ASP A 79 -1.49 -12.68 5.45
C ASP A 79 -2.04 -12.55 6.87
N LYS A 80 -2.68 -11.42 7.18
CA LYS A 80 -3.29 -11.18 8.51
C LYS A 80 -4.43 -12.13 8.80
N LEU A 81 -5.26 -12.42 7.80
CA LEU A 81 -6.32 -13.42 7.91
C LEU A 81 -5.75 -14.81 8.18
N MET A 82 -4.66 -15.19 7.50
CA MET A 82 -3.97 -16.46 7.79
C MET A 82 -3.43 -16.48 9.24
N LEU A 83 -2.84 -15.37 9.70
CA LEU A 83 -2.36 -15.25 11.08
C LEU A 83 -3.50 -15.29 12.11
N ASP A 84 -4.67 -14.72 11.79
CA ASP A 84 -5.87 -14.83 12.62
C ASP A 84 -6.24 -16.31 12.81
N GLU A 85 -6.29 -17.09 11.73
CA GLU A 85 -6.61 -18.53 11.77
C GLU A 85 -5.57 -19.33 12.57
N VAL A 86 -4.28 -19.06 12.38
CA VAL A 86 -3.19 -19.71 13.15
C VAL A 86 -3.36 -19.46 14.65
N ARG A 87 -3.68 -18.22 15.04
CA ARG A 87 -3.93 -17.89 16.45
C ARG A 87 -5.22 -18.52 16.95
N ASN A 88 -6.27 -18.53 16.12
CA ASN A 88 -7.58 -19.12 16.42
C ASN A 88 -7.51 -20.62 16.77
N ALA A 89 -6.52 -21.33 16.23
CA ALA A 89 -6.26 -22.73 16.57
C ALA A 89 -5.85 -22.96 18.04
N VAL A 90 -5.40 -21.92 18.74
CA VAL A 90 -4.92 -22.00 20.14
C VAL A 90 -5.80 -21.18 21.08
N VAL A 91 -6.16 -19.97 20.68
CA VAL A 91 -7.00 -19.06 21.46
C VAL A 91 -8.03 -18.42 20.54
N ARG A 92 -9.29 -18.34 20.98
CA ARG A 92 -10.38 -17.72 20.21
C ARG A 92 -9.92 -16.38 19.65
N THR A 93 -9.89 -16.30 18.32
CA THR A 93 -9.44 -15.13 17.57
C THR A 93 -10.49 -14.84 16.51
N SER A 94 -11.02 -13.63 16.54
CA SER A 94 -11.97 -13.19 15.52
C SER A 94 -11.25 -12.94 14.20
N ARG A 95 -11.96 -13.16 13.09
CA ARG A 95 -11.50 -12.72 11.78
C ARG A 95 -11.25 -11.20 11.79
N PHE A 96 -10.22 -10.77 11.08
CA PHE A 96 -9.71 -9.39 11.07
C PHE A 96 -9.03 -8.93 12.36
N HIS A 97 -8.71 -9.83 13.30
CA HIS A 97 -8.05 -9.47 14.56
C HIS A 97 -6.75 -8.69 14.32
N HIS A 98 -5.83 -9.24 13.51
CA HIS A 98 -4.54 -8.57 13.25
C HIS A 98 -4.71 -7.25 12.47
N MET A 99 -5.73 -7.14 11.60
CA MET A 99 -6.07 -5.88 10.92
C MET A 99 -6.58 -4.83 11.93
N MET A 100 -7.52 -5.22 12.78
CA MET A 100 -8.11 -4.38 13.83
C MET A 100 -7.05 -3.90 14.82
N LYS A 101 -6.11 -4.77 15.23
CA LYS A 101 -4.99 -4.43 16.13
C LYS A 101 -4.14 -3.26 15.62
N MET A 102 -4.11 -3.02 14.30
CA MET A 102 -3.38 -1.88 13.72
C MET A 102 -4.06 -0.53 13.98
N SER A 103 -5.36 -0.52 14.28
CA SER A 103 -6.15 0.70 14.44
C SER A 103 -6.75 0.86 15.83
N ASP A 104 -7.29 -0.21 16.39
CA ASP A 104 -8.01 -0.23 17.65
C ASP A 104 -7.81 -1.57 18.36
N SER A 105 -6.81 -1.61 19.25
CA SER A 105 -6.45 -2.82 19.97
C SER A 105 -7.56 -3.31 20.90
N VAL A 106 -8.34 -2.39 21.47
CA VAL A 106 -9.44 -2.69 22.40
C VAL A 106 -10.62 -3.30 21.65
N LEU A 107 -10.93 -2.79 20.46
CA LEU A 107 -11.98 -3.35 19.61
C LEU A 107 -11.64 -4.79 19.19
N ALA A 108 -10.38 -5.05 18.84
CA ALA A 108 -9.91 -6.41 18.52
C ALA A 108 -10.10 -7.39 19.69
N ASP A 109 -9.76 -6.97 20.92
CA ASP A 109 -9.93 -7.81 22.11
C ASP A 109 -11.42 -8.08 22.41
N LYS A 110 -12.28 -7.05 22.29
CA LYS A 110 -13.72 -7.22 22.47
C LYS A 110 -14.36 -8.14 21.43
N LEU A 111 -13.85 -8.13 20.19
CA LEU A 111 -14.28 -9.07 19.14
C LEU A 111 -13.93 -10.51 19.54
N ASP A 112 -12.68 -10.75 19.97
CA ASP A 112 -12.23 -12.07 20.44
C ASP A 112 -13.09 -12.57 21.62
N GLU A 113 -13.44 -11.70 22.56
CA GLU A 113 -14.31 -12.00 23.69
C GLU A 113 -15.79 -12.22 23.29
N GLY A 114 -16.17 -11.89 22.05
CA GLY A 114 -17.56 -11.94 21.58
C GLY A 114 -18.44 -10.83 22.16
N GLY A 115 -17.84 -9.76 22.70
CA GLY A 115 -18.53 -8.62 23.29
C GLY A 115 -19.03 -7.59 22.28
N VAL A 116 -18.66 -7.72 21.00
CA VAL A 116 -19.08 -6.82 19.91
C VAL A 116 -19.42 -7.65 18.67
N ASP A 117 -20.48 -7.26 17.96
CA ASP A 117 -20.84 -7.82 16.67
C ASP A 117 -19.80 -7.44 15.59
N PRO A 118 -19.28 -8.40 14.78
CA PRO A 118 -18.27 -8.12 13.75
C PRO A 118 -18.69 -7.04 12.74
N SER A 119 -19.95 -7.02 12.32
CA SER A 119 -20.44 -6.02 11.37
C SER A 119 -20.42 -4.62 11.99
N SER A 120 -20.85 -4.50 13.25
CA SER A 120 -20.77 -3.24 14.00
C SER A 120 -19.32 -2.78 14.20
N ALA A 121 -18.38 -3.70 14.46
CA ALA A 121 -16.97 -3.35 14.62
C ALA A 121 -16.37 -2.81 13.32
N LEU A 122 -16.61 -3.47 12.18
CA LEU A 122 -16.15 -3.01 10.87
C LEU A 122 -16.75 -1.64 10.51
N ARG A 123 -18.06 -1.43 10.76
CA ARG A 123 -18.71 -0.13 10.55
C ARG A 123 -18.07 0.98 11.38
N SER A 124 -17.59 0.69 12.59
CA SER A 124 -16.96 1.68 13.47
C SER A 124 -15.60 2.20 12.98
N LEU A 125 -14.98 1.51 12.00
CA LEU A 125 -13.74 1.97 11.37
C LEU A 125 -13.97 3.03 10.29
N ILE A 126 -15.19 3.14 9.77
CA ILE A 126 -15.55 4.11 8.73
C ILE A 126 -15.67 5.51 9.34
N SER A 127 -15.11 6.50 8.63
CA SER A 127 -15.20 7.91 8.98
C SER A 127 -15.67 8.73 7.78
N ASP A 128 -16.07 9.99 7.98
CA ASP A 128 -16.58 10.86 6.91
C ASP A 128 -15.60 11.09 5.74
N SER A 129 -14.30 10.89 5.99
CA SER A 129 -13.24 10.98 4.98
C SER A 129 -12.23 9.87 5.22
N MET A 130 -12.10 8.96 4.25
CA MET A 130 -11.21 7.82 4.30
C MET A 130 -9.91 8.13 3.56
N GLU A 131 -8.78 8.06 4.26
CA GLU A 131 -7.46 8.07 3.62
C GLU A 131 -7.24 6.79 2.80
N ILE A 132 -6.44 6.89 1.74
CA ILE A 132 -6.15 5.77 0.85
C ILE A 132 -4.63 5.59 0.80
N ASP A 133 -4.16 4.54 1.48
CA ASP A 133 -2.76 4.12 1.47
C ASP A 133 -2.53 3.16 0.30
N HIS A 134 -1.96 3.70 -0.78
CA HIS A 134 -1.47 2.91 -1.91
C HIS A 134 -0.01 2.51 -1.61
N VAL A 135 0.20 1.26 -1.21
CA VAL A 135 1.52 0.76 -0.83
C VAL A 135 2.14 0.03 -2.01
N LYS A 136 3.39 0.35 -2.36
CA LYS A 136 4.17 -0.32 -3.40
C LYS A 136 5.35 -1.08 -2.79
N ALA A 137 5.78 -2.16 -3.42
CA ALA A 137 6.94 -2.95 -2.96
C ALA A 137 8.29 -2.29 -3.35
N PRO A 138 9.37 -2.39 -2.54
CA PRO A 138 9.49 -3.12 -1.26
C PRO A 138 8.86 -2.43 -0.04
N TYR A 139 8.73 -1.11 -0.03
CA TYR A 139 7.87 -0.36 0.88
C TYR A 139 7.91 1.13 0.51
N GLN A 140 6.99 1.53 -0.37
CA GLN A 140 6.75 2.93 -0.70
C GLN A 140 5.27 3.22 -0.50
N ARG A 141 4.95 4.05 0.48
CA ARG A 141 3.57 4.51 0.69
C ARG A 141 3.31 5.77 -0.14
N VAL A 142 2.30 5.70 -0.99
CA VAL A 142 1.75 6.83 -1.71
C VAL A 142 0.36 7.10 -1.14
N ASN A 143 0.17 8.28 -0.54
CA ASN A 143 -1.14 8.68 -0.06
C ASN A 143 -1.92 9.26 -1.23
N LEU A 144 -2.96 8.57 -1.66
CA LEU A 144 -3.89 9.11 -2.64
C LEU A 144 -4.82 10.12 -1.97
N ARG A 145 -5.48 10.95 -2.78
CA ARG A 145 -6.50 11.87 -2.28
C ARG A 145 -7.58 11.07 -1.57
N ALA A 146 -7.86 11.42 -0.32
CA ALA A 146 -8.91 10.82 0.49
C ALA A 146 -10.27 10.84 -0.23
N GLY A 147 -11.10 9.85 0.06
CA GLY A 147 -12.45 9.70 -0.50
C GLY A 147 -13.51 9.71 0.59
N ARG A 148 -14.70 10.20 0.25
CA ARG A 148 -15.88 10.12 1.13
C ARG A 148 -16.55 8.77 0.95
N PRO A 149 -16.80 7.98 2.00
CA PRO A 149 -17.55 6.74 1.85
C PRO A 149 -18.99 7.04 1.43
N ILE A 150 -19.45 6.40 0.36
CA ILE A 150 -20.83 6.52 -0.14
C ILE A 150 -21.61 5.21 -0.04
N VAL A 151 -20.91 4.07 0.09
CA VAL A 151 -21.49 2.74 0.32
C VAL A 151 -20.57 1.97 1.27
N PHE A 152 -21.15 1.27 2.25
CA PHE A 152 -20.43 0.31 3.07
C PHE A 152 -21.35 -0.86 3.47
N ASP A 153 -21.00 -2.05 2.96
CA ASP A 153 -21.71 -3.31 3.21
C ASP A 153 -20.77 -4.33 3.85
N THR A 154 -21.33 -5.17 4.72
CA THR A 154 -20.60 -6.25 5.39
C THR A 154 -21.59 -7.30 5.91
N ASP A 155 -21.17 -8.57 5.87
CA ASP A 155 -21.85 -9.71 6.50
C ASP A 155 -21.13 -10.16 7.80
N GLY A 156 -20.18 -9.35 8.28
CA GLY A 156 -19.33 -9.65 9.43
C GLY A 156 -18.13 -10.56 9.12
N LYS A 157 -18.06 -11.16 7.93
CA LYS A 157 -16.92 -11.96 7.45
C LYS A 157 -16.13 -11.23 6.40
N ASP A 158 -16.79 -10.47 5.54
CA ASP A 158 -16.18 -9.68 4.50
C ASP A 158 -16.86 -8.31 4.40
N TYR A 159 -16.24 -7.39 3.68
CA TYR A 159 -16.77 -6.05 3.48
C TYR A 159 -16.55 -5.54 2.06
N TYR A 160 -17.43 -4.63 1.67
CA TYR A 160 -17.40 -3.88 0.44
C TYR A 160 -17.58 -2.39 0.75
N LEU A 161 -16.76 -1.55 0.13
CA LEU A 161 -16.69 -0.12 0.38
C LEU A 161 -16.57 0.63 -0.96
N VAL A 162 -17.36 1.69 -1.11
CA VAL A 162 -17.21 2.62 -2.23
C VAL A 162 -16.84 4.00 -1.69
N LEU A 163 -15.72 4.52 -2.17
CA LEU A 163 -15.25 5.86 -1.86
C LEU A 163 -15.51 6.78 -3.07
N ARG A 164 -16.20 7.89 -2.87
CA ARG A 164 -16.29 8.96 -3.87
C ARG A 164 -15.17 9.96 -3.69
N ARG A 165 -14.45 10.22 -4.78
CA ARG A 165 -13.37 11.21 -4.86
C ARG A 165 -13.72 12.22 -5.95
N ASP A 166 -13.99 13.46 -5.57
CA ASP A 166 -14.20 14.51 -6.56
C ASP A 166 -12.87 14.80 -7.28
N LEU A 167 -12.89 14.89 -8.61
CA LEU A 167 -11.69 15.10 -9.42
C LEU A 167 -11.41 16.59 -9.61
N ARG A 168 -10.15 16.94 -9.92
CA ARG A 168 -9.78 18.32 -10.19
C ARG A 168 -9.84 18.58 -11.70
N PRO A 169 -10.64 19.56 -12.16
CA PRO A 169 -10.76 19.85 -13.58
C PRO A 169 -9.44 20.35 -14.18
N GLY A 170 -9.29 20.19 -15.50
CA GLY A 170 -8.13 20.68 -16.25
C GLY A 170 -6.98 19.68 -16.40
N GLY A 171 -7.11 18.48 -15.84
CA GLY A 171 -6.22 17.35 -16.10
C GLY A 171 -6.81 16.34 -17.10
N THR A 172 -6.09 15.24 -17.29
CA THR A 172 -6.55 14.08 -18.04
C THR A 172 -6.57 12.87 -17.11
N LEU A 173 -7.56 12.00 -17.25
CA LEU A 173 -7.55 10.68 -16.65
C LEU A 173 -6.56 9.81 -17.43
N ASP A 174 -5.32 9.74 -16.95
CA ASP A 174 -4.21 9.10 -17.68
C ASP A 174 -4.54 7.67 -18.11
N ALA A 175 -5.19 6.89 -17.24
CA ALA A 175 -5.55 5.50 -17.53
C ALA A 175 -6.55 5.37 -18.71
N VAL A 176 -7.54 6.25 -18.81
CA VAL A 176 -8.64 6.13 -19.81
C VAL A 176 -8.58 7.16 -20.94
N GLY A 177 -7.64 8.12 -20.87
CA GLY A 177 -7.37 9.13 -21.90
C GLY A 177 -8.45 10.21 -22.06
N LYS A 178 -9.28 10.46 -21.03
CA LYS A 178 -10.38 11.44 -21.08
C LYS A 178 -10.05 12.71 -20.28
N PRO A 179 -10.46 13.91 -20.73
CA PRO A 179 -10.28 15.13 -19.96
C PRO A 179 -11.11 15.08 -18.68
N ILE A 180 -10.59 15.67 -17.61
CA ILE A 180 -11.31 15.87 -16.35
C ILE A 180 -12.05 17.21 -16.42
N GLU A 181 -13.37 17.14 -16.35
CA GLU A 181 -14.29 18.28 -16.40
C GLU A 181 -14.80 18.65 -15.00
N GLU A 182 -15.42 19.82 -14.88
CA GLU A 182 -15.96 20.30 -13.60
C GLU A 182 -17.07 19.34 -13.11
N GLY A 183 -16.97 18.93 -11.84
CA GLY A 183 -17.91 18.02 -11.22
C GLY A 183 -17.70 16.54 -11.54
N ASP A 184 -16.70 16.18 -12.34
CA ASP A 184 -16.29 14.78 -12.52
C ASP A 184 -15.83 14.17 -11.19
N TYR A 185 -16.10 12.88 -11.02
CA TYR A 185 -15.74 12.14 -9.81
C TYR A 185 -15.33 10.70 -10.12
N ASP A 186 -14.56 10.12 -9.21
CA ASP A 186 -14.15 8.73 -9.19
C ASP A 186 -14.94 8.00 -8.10
N GLU A 187 -15.65 6.93 -8.48
CA GLU A 187 -16.18 5.94 -7.55
C GLU A 187 -15.15 4.81 -7.42
N PHE A 188 -14.47 4.76 -6.28
CA PHE A 188 -13.47 3.75 -6.02
C PHE A 188 -14.05 2.61 -5.17
N HIS A 189 -14.25 1.47 -5.82
CA HIS A 189 -14.79 0.24 -5.27
C HIS A 189 -13.66 -0.61 -4.68
N LEU A 190 -13.85 -1.06 -3.45
CA LEU A 190 -12.88 -1.81 -2.66
C LEU A 190 -13.57 -2.97 -1.93
N SER A 191 -12.86 -4.08 -1.76
CA SER A 191 -13.38 -5.28 -1.11
C SER A 191 -12.30 -6.01 -0.31
N SER A 192 -12.70 -6.70 0.75
CA SER A 192 -11.84 -7.63 1.50
C SER A 192 -11.57 -8.95 0.75
N ARG A 193 -12.20 -9.16 -0.41
CA ARG A 193 -12.16 -10.44 -1.16
C ARG A 193 -11.46 -10.32 -2.52
N ALA A 194 -11.68 -9.21 -3.22
CA ALA A 194 -11.18 -9.04 -4.57
C ALA A 194 -9.69 -8.69 -4.60
N TRP A 195 -8.97 -9.26 -5.56
CA TRP A 195 -7.55 -8.98 -5.84
C TRP A 195 -7.40 -7.78 -6.79
N TYR A 196 -8.31 -6.83 -6.68
CA TYR A 196 -8.34 -5.62 -7.45
C TYR A 196 -9.26 -4.59 -6.78
N GLY A 197 -9.00 -3.31 -7.03
CA GLY A 197 -9.94 -2.22 -6.83
C GLY A 197 -10.46 -1.71 -8.17
N VAL A 198 -11.69 -1.21 -8.21
CA VAL A 198 -12.30 -0.70 -9.46
C VAL A 198 -12.58 0.78 -9.30
N HIS A 199 -12.00 1.60 -10.16
CA HIS A 199 -12.31 3.01 -10.31
C HIS A 199 -13.29 3.19 -11.46
N VAL A 200 -14.48 3.72 -11.16
CA VAL A 200 -15.45 4.11 -12.18
C VAL A 200 -15.45 5.63 -12.27
N TYR A 201 -14.85 6.15 -13.35
CA TYR A 201 -14.80 7.58 -13.60
C TYR A 201 -16.11 8.05 -14.20
N ARG A 202 -16.76 9.00 -13.54
CA ARG A 202 -18.06 9.56 -13.95
C ARG A 202 -17.98 11.05 -14.21
N SER A 203 -18.74 11.50 -15.19
CA SER A 203 -19.03 12.92 -15.38
C SER A 203 -19.95 13.47 -14.29
N SER A 204 -20.09 14.79 -14.24
CA SER A 204 -21.01 15.48 -13.32
C SER A 204 -22.48 15.05 -13.44
N ASP A 205 -22.91 14.57 -14.61
CA ASP A 205 -24.25 14.01 -14.83
C ASP A 205 -24.37 12.51 -14.50
N GLY A 206 -23.27 11.86 -14.11
CA GLY A 206 -23.20 10.45 -13.75
C GLY A 206 -22.86 9.49 -14.90
N THR A 207 -22.66 9.98 -16.12
CA THR A 207 -22.25 9.14 -17.27
C THR A 207 -20.86 8.55 -17.04
N VAL A 208 -20.66 7.26 -17.37
CA VAL A 208 -19.35 6.60 -17.26
C VAL A 208 -18.41 7.12 -18.35
N LYS A 209 -17.29 7.71 -17.95
CA LYS A 209 -16.21 8.19 -18.84
C LYS A 209 -15.18 7.09 -19.12
N GLY A 210 -15.03 6.14 -18.19
CA GLY A 210 -14.17 4.99 -18.31
C GLY A 210 -14.00 4.27 -16.97
N VAL A 211 -13.40 3.09 -17.01
CA VAL A 211 -13.15 2.24 -15.84
C VAL A 211 -11.66 1.92 -15.77
N MET A 212 -11.10 1.93 -14.57
CA MET A 212 -9.75 1.44 -14.30
C MET A 212 -9.80 0.38 -13.21
N VAL A 213 -9.18 -0.77 -13.46
CA VAL A 213 -9.03 -1.87 -12.52
C VAL A 213 -7.59 -1.86 -12.04
N ASN A 214 -7.39 -1.52 -10.76
CA ASN A 214 -6.09 -1.56 -10.11
C ASN A 214 -5.87 -2.94 -9.50
N VAL A 215 -4.93 -3.72 -10.03
CA VAL A 215 -4.67 -5.08 -9.49
C VAL A 215 -3.85 -4.94 -8.22
N SER A 216 -4.43 -5.40 -7.12
CA SER A 216 -3.89 -5.17 -5.78
C SER A 216 -4.17 -6.36 -4.87
N THR A 217 -3.55 -6.41 -3.70
CA THR A 217 -4.05 -7.27 -2.63
C THR A 217 -5.44 -6.81 -2.19
N PRO A 218 -6.28 -7.70 -1.62
CA PRO A 218 -7.54 -7.31 -1.01
C PRO A 218 -7.37 -6.17 0.00
N ALA A 219 -8.29 -5.22 -0.04
CA ALA A 219 -8.15 -3.95 0.66
C ALA A 219 -8.41 -4.11 2.17
N GLU A 220 -7.47 -3.65 2.98
CA GLU A 220 -7.59 -3.58 4.43
C GLU A 220 -8.39 -2.36 4.86
N LEU A 221 -9.31 -2.56 5.79
CA LEU A 221 -10.07 -1.50 6.42
C LEU A 221 -9.44 -1.15 7.76
N LEU A 222 -8.97 0.09 7.89
CA LEU A 222 -8.38 0.66 9.09
C LEU A 222 -9.23 1.86 9.54
N LYS A 223 -9.05 2.32 10.78
CA LYS A 223 -9.83 3.44 11.32
C LYS A 223 -9.56 4.71 10.50
N GLY A 224 -10.56 5.16 9.74
CA GLY A 224 -10.49 6.32 8.86
C GLY A 224 -9.62 6.12 7.61
N ARG A 225 -9.31 4.88 7.23
CA ARG A 225 -8.36 4.59 6.17
C ARG A 225 -8.61 3.25 5.48
N VAL A 226 -8.31 3.17 4.20
CA VAL A 226 -8.14 1.92 3.46
C VAL A 226 -6.68 1.76 3.05
N ARG A 227 -6.18 0.52 3.04
CA ARG A 227 -4.82 0.21 2.61
C ARG A 227 -4.80 -1.04 1.75
N TYR A 228 -3.97 -1.04 0.71
CA TYR A 228 -3.68 -2.23 -0.07
C TYR A 228 -2.23 -2.18 -0.57
N LEU A 229 -1.69 -3.34 -0.91
CA LEU A 229 -0.43 -3.47 -1.64
C LEU A 229 -0.76 -3.53 -3.14
N ASP A 230 -0.24 -2.55 -3.87
CA ASP A 230 -0.28 -2.48 -5.32
C ASP A 230 0.56 -3.60 -5.94
N LEU A 231 0.01 -4.28 -6.93
CA LEU A 231 0.68 -5.36 -7.65
C LEU A 231 1.21 -4.91 -9.02
N GLU A 232 1.30 -3.59 -9.25
CA GLU A 232 2.07 -2.97 -10.32
C GLU A 232 1.58 -3.35 -11.72
N VAL A 233 0.29 -3.65 -11.86
CA VAL A 233 -0.37 -3.89 -13.15
C VAL A 233 -1.81 -3.40 -13.06
N ASP A 234 -2.21 -2.60 -14.05
CA ASP A 234 -3.54 -2.00 -14.10
C ASP A 234 -4.20 -2.30 -15.44
N LEU A 235 -5.53 -2.27 -15.48
CA LEU A 235 -6.31 -2.35 -16.71
C LEU A 235 -7.21 -1.13 -16.83
N ALA A 236 -7.29 -0.57 -18.02
CA ALA A 236 -8.18 0.53 -18.32
C ALA A 236 -9.16 0.15 -19.43
N TYR A 237 -10.42 0.54 -19.25
CA TYR A 237 -11.48 0.33 -20.21
C TYR A 237 -12.16 1.66 -20.55
N SER A 238 -12.09 2.05 -21.81
CA SER A 238 -12.79 3.23 -22.32
C SER A 238 -13.11 3.07 -23.81
N ASP A 239 -14.25 3.59 -24.24
CA ASP A 239 -14.71 3.57 -25.64
C ASP A 239 -14.71 2.16 -26.27
N GLY A 240 -15.05 1.12 -25.49
CA GLY A 240 -15.05 -0.27 -25.99
C GLY A 240 -13.67 -0.93 -26.07
N VAL A 241 -12.61 -0.25 -25.60
CA VAL A 241 -11.22 -0.72 -25.70
C VAL A 241 -10.63 -0.96 -24.32
N THR A 242 -10.15 -2.19 -24.11
CA THR A 242 -9.35 -2.57 -22.94
C THR A 242 -7.86 -2.34 -23.23
N ARG A 243 -7.14 -1.74 -22.28
CA ARG A 243 -5.68 -1.58 -22.32
C ARG A 243 -5.09 -2.09 -21.03
N VAL A 244 -4.02 -2.87 -21.11
CA VAL A 244 -3.20 -3.22 -19.95
C VAL A 244 -2.13 -2.13 -19.79
N VAL A 245 -1.96 -1.67 -18.56
CA VAL A 245 -1.01 -0.62 -18.17
C VAL A 245 0.02 -1.26 -17.23
N ASP A 246 1.29 -0.92 -17.43
CA ASP A 246 2.41 -1.29 -16.56
C ASP A 246 2.72 -2.80 -16.38
N GLU A 247 2.36 -3.67 -17.34
CA GLU A 247 2.63 -5.12 -17.27
C GLU A 247 4.11 -5.48 -16.98
N ASN A 248 5.06 -4.64 -17.43
CA ASN A 248 6.49 -4.86 -17.19
C ASN A 248 6.92 -4.57 -15.74
N GLU A 249 6.19 -3.73 -14.99
CA GLU A 249 6.55 -3.34 -13.62
C GLU A 249 6.30 -4.49 -12.63
N LEU A 250 5.22 -5.26 -12.80
CA LEU A 250 4.97 -6.48 -12.01
C LEU A 250 6.17 -7.44 -12.06
N GLU A 251 6.73 -7.68 -13.26
CA GLU A 251 7.88 -8.56 -13.44
C GLU A 251 9.14 -7.99 -12.78
N ALA A 252 9.38 -6.68 -12.92
CA ALA A 252 10.50 -5.98 -12.28
C ALA A 252 10.44 -6.04 -10.74
N LYS A 253 9.23 -6.11 -10.17
CA LYS A 253 8.98 -6.16 -8.72
C LYS A 253 8.84 -7.56 -8.15
N ARG A 254 8.94 -8.61 -8.97
CA ARG A 254 8.83 -10.03 -8.59
C ARG A 254 9.63 -10.38 -7.34
N VAL A 255 10.87 -9.90 -7.22
CA VAL A 255 11.75 -10.21 -6.08
C VAL A 255 11.18 -9.74 -4.73
N TYR A 256 10.41 -8.66 -4.73
CA TYR A 256 9.82 -8.10 -3.52
C TYR A 256 8.41 -8.64 -3.23
N LEU A 257 7.68 -9.04 -4.27
CA LEU A 257 6.32 -9.57 -4.16
C LEU A 257 6.31 -11.09 -3.89
N GLY A 258 7.31 -11.81 -4.40
CA GLY A 258 7.35 -13.26 -4.39
C GLY A 258 6.35 -13.91 -5.35
N GLU A 259 6.56 -15.20 -5.63
CA GLU A 259 5.78 -15.92 -6.65
C GLU A 259 4.28 -16.00 -6.35
N THR A 260 3.89 -16.10 -5.07
CA THR A 260 2.48 -16.22 -4.69
C THR A 260 1.68 -14.97 -5.08
N LEU A 261 2.19 -13.78 -4.79
CA LEU A 261 1.52 -12.53 -5.15
C LEU A 261 1.54 -12.31 -6.66
N VAL A 262 2.63 -12.66 -7.35
CA VAL A 262 2.71 -12.54 -8.81
C VAL A 262 1.70 -13.46 -9.50
N CYS A 263 1.54 -14.71 -9.04
CA CYS A 263 0.51 -15.61 -9.56
C CYS A 263 -0.91 -15.03 -9.33
N LYS A 264 -1.17 -14.48 -8.15
CA LYS A 264 -2.46 -13.83 -7.85
C LYS A 264 -2.73 -12.60 -8.70
N ALA A 265 -1.72 -11.78 -8.95
CA ALA A 265 -1.81 -10.64 -9.86
C ALA A 265 -2.21 -11.10 -11.27
N LYS A 266 -1.54 -12.14 -11.80
CA LYS A 266 -1.85 -12.70 -13.13
C LYS A 266 -3.27 -13.26 -13.22
N GLU A 267 -3.72 -14.00 -12.20
CA GLU A 267 -5.11 -14.50 -12.12
C GLU A 267 -6.12 -13.34 -12.18
N ALA A 268 -5.86 -12.27 -11.41
CA ALA A 268 -6.70 -11.07 -11.37
C ALA A 268 -6.69 -10.30 -12.70
N VAL A 269 -5.53 -10.18 -13.36
CA VAL A 269 -5.40 -9.57 -14.69
C VAL A 269 -6.23 -10.33 -15.72
N GLU A 270 -6.13 -11.66 -15.77
CA GLU A 270 -6.88 -12.47 -16.75
C GLU A 270 -8.39 -12.37 -16.54
N LEU A 271 -8.85 -12.41 -15.28
CA LEU A 271 -10.24 -12.19 -14.93
C LEU A 271 -10.73 -10.80 -15.36
N ALA A 272 -10.01 -9.74 -14.95
CA ALA A 272 -10.34 -8.37 -15.28
C ALA A 272 -10.37 -8.16 -16.79
N LYS A 273 -9.34 -8.64 -17.51
CA LYS A 273 -9.24 -8.53 -18.96
C LYS A 273 -10.43 -9.22 -19.65
N SER A 274 -10.76 -10.44 -19.26
CA SER A 274 -11.89 -11.18 -19.84
C SER A 274 -13.22 -10.44 -19.66
N ARG A 275 -13.46 -9.88 -18.47
CA ARG A 275 -14.67 -9.09 -18.17
C ARG A 275 -14.71 -7.79 -18.96
N LEU A 276 -13.61 -7.02 -18.99
CA LEU A 276 -13.54 -5.75 -19.71
C LEU A 276 -13.67 -5.93 -21.24
N GLU A 277 -13.05 -6.96 -21.81
CA GLU A 277 -13.19 -7.30 -23.24
C GLU A 277 -14.61 -7.72 -23.61
N ALA A 278 -15.35 -8.32 -22.67
CA ALA A 278 -16.78 -8.61 -22.82
C ALA A 278 -17.70 -7.41 -22.57
N ASN A 279 -17.15 -6.23 -22.25
CA ASN A 279 -17.88 -5.04 -21.77
C ASN A 279 -18.75 -5.35 -20.53
N ASP A 280 -18.22 -6.17 -19.62
CA ASP A 280 -18.85 -6.57 -18.37
C ASP A 280 -18.01 -6.11 -17.17
N TRP A 281 -17.71 -4.81 -17.14
CA TRP A 281 -16.99 -4.21 -16.01
C TRP A 281 -17.85 -4.17 -14.74
N GLU A 282 -19.18 -4.21 -14.88
CA GLU A 282 -20.14 -4.27 -13.78
C GLU A 282 -20.04 -5.62 -13.05
N GLY A 283 -19.85 -6.72 -13.77
CA GLY A 283 -19.61 -8.05 -13.19
C GLY A 283 -18.39 -8.11 -12.26
N LEU A 284 -17.36 -7.27 -12.50
CA LEU A 284 -16.24 -7.15 -11.55
C LEU A 284 -16.70 -6.56 -10.21
N ILE A 285 -17.58 -5.56 -10.23
CA ILE A 285 -18.12 -4.95 -9.01
C ILE A 285 -19.08 -5.92 -8.30
N GLU A 286 -19.84 -6.70 -9.05
CA GLU A 286 -20.73 -7.73 -8.48
C GLU A 286 -19.97 -8.80 -7.70
N GLU A 287 -18.81 -9.25 -8.21
CA GLU A 287 -17.92 -10.20 -7.50
C GLU A 287 -17.34 -9.64 -6.19
N MET A 288 -17.29 -8.31 -6.06
CA MET A 288 -16.83 -7.62 -4.84
C MET A 288 -17.88 -7.58 -3.73
N GLY A 289 -19.16 -7.77 -4.09
CA GLY A 289 -20.31 -7.64 -3.19
C GLY A 289 -20.31 -8.63 -2.01
N VAL A 290 -20.97 -8.22 -0.94
CA VAL A 290 -21.17 -9.01 0.29
C VAL A 290 -22.60 -8.90 0.79
N GLY A 291 -23.12 -9.94 1.45
CA GLY A 291 -24.50 -9.96 1.96
C GLY A 291 -25.57 -9.78 0.87
N ASP A 292 -26.64 -9.04 1.19
CA ASP A 292 -27.72 -8.67 0.26
C ASP A 292 -27.30 -7.52 -0.68
N PHE A 293 -26.13 -7.66 -1.30
CA PHE A 293 -25.58 -6.66 -2.22
C PHE A 293 -26.56 -6.41 -3.37
N LYS A 294 -26.94 -5.15 -3.55
CA LYS A 294 -27.70 -4.68 -4.72
C LYS A 294 -26.81 -3.74 -5.52
N SER A 295 -26.31 -4.23 -6.66
CA SER A 295 -25.63 -3.37 -7.63
C SER A 295 -26.56 -2.24 -8.05
N LYS A 296 -26.08 -0.99 -8.06
CA LYS A 296 -26.78 0.15 -8.68
C LYS A 296 -26.59 0.19 -10.20
N TYR A 297 -25.89 -0.79 -10.76
CA TYR A 297 -25.48 -0.86 -12.15
C TYR A 297 -26.17 -2.01 -12.91
N GLY A 298 -27.22 -2.60 -12.34
CA GLY A 298 -28.10 -3.58 -13.00
C GLY A 298 -29.44 -2.99 -13.43
#